data_AF-A0A432QBE8-F1
#
_entry.id   AF-A0A432QBE8-F1
#
_cell.length_a   1.000
_cell.length_b   1.000
_cell.length_c   1.000
_cell.angle_alpha   90.00
_cell.angle_beta   90.00
_cell.angle_gamma   90.00
#
_symmetry.space_group_name_H-M   'P 1'
#
loop_
_entity.id
_entity.type
_entity.pdbx_description
1 polymer ?
#
loop_
_entity_poly.entity_id
_entity_poly.type
_entity_poly.pdbx_seq_one_letter_code
_entity_poly.pdbx_strand_id
1 'polypeptide(L)' 'MKKIVTAAMIIAFALTAGSAIASKVSCTVDSVDGTKVIMTCKKADKLKAGTAVSVKVAKKKAIEGC' A
#
# COMPACT_ATOMS: atom_id res chain seq x y z
N MET A 1 2.39 -8.38 -37.99
CA MET A 1 1.97 -9.42 -37.01
C MET A 1 2.92 -9.57 -35.81
N LYS A 2 4.23 -9.80 -35.96
CA LYS A 2 5.16 -9.97 -34.82
C LYS A 2 5.17 -8.81 -33.81
N LYS A 3 5.09 -7.55 -34.25
CA LYS A 3 5.13 -6.37 -33.36
C LYS A 3 3.84 -6.14 -32.56
N ILE A 4 2.70 -6.62 -33.05
CA ILE A 4 1.40 -6.47 -32.38
C ILE A 4 1.29 -7.46 -31.21
N VAL A 5 1.79 -8.68 -31.41
CA VAL A 5 1.82 -9.73 -30.36
C VAL A 5 2.76 -9.32 -29.22
N THR A 6 3.93 -8.76 -29.53
CA THR A 6 4.85 -8.24 -28.50
C THR A 6 4.24 -7.07 -27.73
N ALA A 7 3.56 -6.13 -28.40
CA ALA A 7 2.88 -5.03 -27.73
C ALA A 7 1.75 -5.52 -26.80
N ALA A 8 0.95 -6.49 -27.25
CA ALA A 8 -0.12 -7.08 -26.44
C ALA A 8 0.41 -7.77 -25.17
N MET A 9 1.54 -8.47 -25.26
CA MET A 9 2.17 -9.09 -24.08
C MET A 9 2.69 -8.07 -23.06
N ILE A 10 3.29 -6.96 -23.53
CA ILE A 10 3.77 -5.91 -22.63
C ILE A 10 2.60 -5.23 -21.91
N ILE A 11 1.48 -4.99 -22.61
CA ILE A 11 0.28 -4.40 -22.02
C ILE A 11 -0.36 -5.36 -21.00
N ALA A 12 -0.44 -6.66 -21.31
CA ALA A 12 -0.94 -7.67 -20.39
C ALA A 12 -0.09 -7.77 -19.12
N PHE A 13 1.24 -7.71 -19.24
CA PHE A 13 2.15 -7.74 -18.09
C PHE A 13 2.04 -6.49 -17.22
N ALA A 14 1.86 -5.31 -17.84
CA ALA A 14 1.65 -4.05 -17.13
C ALA A 14 0.32 -4.02 -16.36
N LEU A 15 -0.73 -4.67 -16.88
CA LEU A 15 -2.03 -4.79 -16.20
C LEU A 15 -1.96 -5.68 -14.94
N THR A 16 -1.14 -6.74 -14.95
CA THR A 16 -0.89 -7.57 -13.74
C THR A 16 -0.12 -6.84 -12.64
N ALA A 17 0.66 -5.82 -12.96
CA ALA A 17 1.34 -4.97 -11.97
C ALA A 17 0.47 -3.79 -11.49
N GLY A 18 -0.59 -3.44 -12.23
CA GLY A 18 -1.51 -2.35 -11.92
C GLY A 18 -2.66 -2.72 -10.96
N SER A 19 -2.89 -4.00 -10.70
CA SER A 19 -3.98 -4.51 -9.86
C SER A 19 -3.69 -4.51 -8.36
N ALA A 20 -2.87 -3.57 -7.86
CA ALA A 20 -2.60 -3.42 -6.43
C ALA A 20 -2.91 -2.00 -5.91
N ILE A 21 -3.64 -1.18 -6.66
CA ILE A 21 -4.22 0.06 -6.14
C ILE A 21 -5.52 -0.29 -5.40
N ALA A 22 -5.43 -1.20 -4.43
CA ALA A 22 -6.44 -1.32 -3.40
C ALA A 22 -6.60 0.07 -2.77
N SER A 23 -7.85 0.52 -2.62
CA SER A 23 -8.21 1.78 -1.99
C SER A 23 -7.42 1.96 -0.69
N LYS A 24 -6.34 2.75 -0.73
CA LYS A 24 -5.49 2.98 0.44
C LYS A 24 -6.33 3.72 1.47
N VAL A 25 -6.60 3.06 2.59
CA VAL A 25 -7.18 3.72 3.76
C VAL A 25 -6.03 4.48 4.42
N SER A 26 -6.13 5.80 4.43
CA SER A 26 -5.18 6.65 5.16
C SER A 26 -5.57 6.69 6.63
N CYS A 27 -4.59 6.41 7.49
CA CYS A 27 -4.74 6.41 8.93
C CYS A 27 -3.61 7.23 9.57
N THR A 28 -3.95 7.96 10.63
CA THR A 28 -2.98 8.63 11.49
C THR A 28 -2.84 7.81 12.77
N VAL A 29 -1.61 7.60 13.23
CA VAL A 29 -1.38 6.96 14.53
C VAL A 29 -1.61 7.99 15.61
N ASP A 30 -2.57 7.74 16.49
CA ASP A 30 -2.90 8.63 17.59
C ASP A 30 -2.07 8.28 18.83
N SER A 31 -1.89 6.98 19.10
CA SER A 31 -1.13 6.50 20.27
C SER A 31 -0.60 5.07 20.06
N VAL A 32 0.49 4.75 20.74
CA VAL A 32 1.10 3.42 20.77
C VAL A 32 1.21 2.97 22.23
N ASP A 33 0.59 1.85 22.56
CA ASP A 33 0.52 1.32 23.92
C ASP A 33 1.06 -0.12 23.92
N GLY A 34 2.35 -0.25 24.23
CA GLY A 34 3.08 -1.51 24.14
C GLY A 34 3.01 -2.12 22.73
N THR A 35 2.22 -3.19 22.58
CA THR A 35 2.02 -3.91 21.30
C THR A 35 0.75 -3.51 20.57
N LYS A 36 -0.04 -2.56 21.10
CA LYS A 36 -1.27 -2.07 20.49
C LYS A 36 -1.06 -0.68 19.90
N VAL A 37 -1.67 -0.43 18.75
CA VAL A 37 -1.63 0.87 18.07
C VAL A 37 -3.06 1.37 17.90
N ILE A 38 -3.33 2.58 18.37
CA ILE A 38 -4.60 3.29 18.14
C ILE A 38 -4.38 4.20 16.93
N MET A 39 -5.26 4.06 15.93
CA MET A 39 -5.19 4.84 14.71
C MET A 39 -6.56 5.34 14.27
N THR A 40 -6.60 6.57 13.77
CA THR A 40 -7.79 7.18 13.18
C THR A 40 -7.70 7.13 11.67
N CYS A 41 -8.62 6.42 11.03
CA CYS A 41 -8.64 6.20 9.59
C CYS A 41 -9.78 6.97 8.90
N LYS A 42 -9.52 7.64 7.77
CA LYS A 42 -10.54 8.41 7.03
C LYS A 42 -11.66 7.57 6.40
N LYS A 43 -11.45 6.25 6.23
CA LYS A 43 -12.39 5.29 5.66
C LYS A 43 -12.36 3.97 6.42
N ALA A 44 -12.53 4.05 7.75
CA ALA A 44 -12.43 2.91 8.65
C ALA A 44 -13.46 1.81 8.35
N ASP A 45 -14.61 2.17 7.76
CA ASP A 45 -15.66 1.25 7.31
C ASP A 45 -15.18 0.19 6.29
N LYS A 46 -14.07 0.47 5.60
CA LYS A 46 -13.42 -0.46 4.66
C LYS A 46 -12.57 -1.52 5.37
N LEU A 47 -12.28 -1.35 6.65
CA LEU A 47 -11.48 -2.27 7.46
C LEU A 47 -12.42 -3.14 8.30
N LYS A 48 -12.41 -4.45 8.02
CA LYS A 48 -13.22 -5.41 8.78
C LYS A 48 -12.43 -5.94 9.97
N ALA A 49 -13.09 -6.10 11.11
CA ALA A 49 -12.51 -6.72 12.29
C ALA A 49 -11.95 -8.12 11.95
N GLY A 50 -10.77 -8.45 12.49
CA GLY A 50 -10.09 -9.73 12.22
C GLY A 50 -9.33 -9.80 10.89
N THR A 51 -9.36 -8.76 10.05
CA THR A 51 -8.59 -8.73 8.81
C THR A 51 -7.15 -8.31 9.07
N ALA A 52 -6.18 -9.05 8.52
CA ALA A 52 -4.77 -8.67 8.57
C ALA A 52 -4.51 -7.45 7.67
N VAL A 53 -3.76 -6.48 8.19
CA VAL A 53 -3.34 -5.29 7.46
C VAL A 53 -1.82 -5.15 7.48
N SER A 54 -1.22 -4.74 6.35
CA SER A 54 0.20 -4.46 6.28
C SER A 54 0.47 -3.00 6.62
N VAL A 55 1.19 -2.76 7.72
CA VAL A 55 1.60 -1.41 8.14
C VAL A 55 3.01 -1.14 7.63
N LYS A 56 3.17 -0.10 6.80
CA LYS A 56 4.51 0.37 6.38
C LYS A 56 5.00 1.42 7.36
N VAL A 57 6.11 1.11 8.05
CA VAL A 57 6.81 2.10 8.88
C VAL A 57 7.54 3.10 7.98
N ALA A 58 7.39 4.38 8.27
CA ALA A 58 8.20 5.40 7.64
C ALA A 58 9.67 5.15 8.05
N LYS A 59 10.53 4.90 7.08
CA LYS A 59 11.98 4.92 7.34
C LYS A 59 12.32 6.33 7.79
N LYS A 60 12.91 6.49 8.98
CA LYS A 60 13.62 7.74 9.29
C LYS A 60 14.58 7.96 8.13
N LYS A 61 14.46 9.08 7.40
CA LYS A 61 15.51 9.46 6.47
C LYS A 61 16.77 9.52 7.34
N ALA A 62 17.72 8.60 7.11
CA ALA A 62 19.08 8.90 7.50
C ALA A 62 19.36 10.24 6.84
N ILE A 63 19.64 11.26 7.66
CA ILE A 63 20.16 12.51 7.16
C ILE A 63 21.54 12.11 6.62
N GLU A 64 21.60 11.79 5.34
CA GLU A 64 22.87 11.67 4.65
C GLU A 64 23.45 13.07 4.55
N GLY A 65 24.63 13.27 5.14
CA GLY A 65 25.47 14.42 4.80
C GLY A 65 25.97 15.20 6.01
N CYS A 66 27.23 14.92 6.37
CA CYS A 66 28.21 15.97 6.66
C CYS A 66 28.20 17.06 5.57
#